data_AF-A0A8H3I957-F1
#
_entry.id   AF-A0A8H3I957-F1
#
_cell.length_a   1.000
_cell.length_b   1.000
_cell.length_c   1.000
_cell.angle_alpha   90.00
_cell.angle_beta   90.00
_cell.angle_gamma   90.00
#
_symmetry.space_group_name_H-M   'P 1'
#
loop_
_entity.id
_entity.type
_entity.pdbx_description
1 polymer ?
#
loop_
_entity_poly.entity_id
_entity_poly.type
_entity_poly.pdbx_seq_one_letter_code
_entity_poly.pdbx_strand_id
1 'polypeptide(L)'
;MSDLIELLSDLALLESNISNMDQHYMSQISDLKEDVNKVYTNVISSANLPAASRQNNVYPGDQHQSAMSTSSAGLSNGDHAVRANATQMKRALSETSNCIAPGGGRKKAKGEMDPVNHDIYRLRQENKHFHEIADIINNARPANGKPLDLTGNAVYGRYKRNATLIAAARGEIFKPCQLDKDAGTNLKVITQPVPAGFDDKEDRFLVEAYQYVMENTWLLVSKRLEEKNGLRHDPVDCANRFAYL
;
A
#
# COMPACT_ATOMS: atom_id res chain seq x y z
N MET A 1 -3.45 69.50 14.88
CA MET A 1 -3.96 68.87 13.64
C MET A 1 -2.83 68.24 12.85
N SER A 2 -1.72 68.95 12.58
CA SER A 2 -0.54 68.39 11.92
C SER A 2 -0.07 67.06 12.51
N ASP A 3 0.08 66.99 13.83
CA ASP A 3 0.61 65.82 14.56
C ASP A 3 -0.25 64.56 14.36
N LEU A 4 -1.56 64.72 14.11
CA LEU A 4 -2.47 63.61 13.84
C LEU A 4 -2.41 63.13 12.38
N ILE A 5 -1.98 64.00 11.46
CA ILE A 5 -1.70 63.64 10.06
C ILE A 5 -0.37 62.88 9.97
N GLU A 6 0.63 63.31 10.75
CA GLU A 6 1.95 62.66 10.86
C GLU A 6 1.81 61.24 11.42
N LEU A 7 1.10 61.06 12.53
CA LEU A 7 0.80 59.73 13.11
C LEU A 7 0.06 58.79 12.14
N LEU A 8 -0.88 59.31 11.33
CA LEU A 8 -1.58 58.49 10.33
C LEU A 8 -0.67 58.10 9.16
N SER A 9 0.28 58.97 8.78
CA SER A 9 1.29 58.67 7.76
C SER A 9 2.25 57.57 8.23
N ASP A 10 2.73 57.65 9.48
CA ASP A 10 3.62 56.64 10.06
C ASP A 10 2.93 55.28 10.20
N LEU A 11 1.65 55.26 10.59
CA LEU A 11 0.87 54.04 10.71
C LEU A 11 0.65 53.37 9.34
N ALA A 12 0.32 54.15 8.29
CA ALA A 12 0.22 53.64 6.93
C ALA A 12 1.57 53.12 6.38
N LEU A 13 2.70 53.75 6.74
CA LEU A 13 4.04 53.28 6.40
C LEU A 13 4.37 51.95 7.10
N LEU A 14 3.97 51.79 8.36
CA LEU A 14 4.14 50.56 9.13
C LEU A 14 3.31 49.41 8.53
N GLU A 15 2.03 49.65 8.20
CA GLU A 15 1.17 48.65 7.54
C GLU A 15 1.74 48.20 6.19
N SER A 16 2.25 49.14 5.39
CA SER A 16 2.95 48.84 4.13
C SER A 16 4.18 47.97 4.36
N ASN A 17 5.02 48.28 5.36
CA ASN A 17 6.21 47.51 5.67
C ASN A 17 5.88 46.08 6.16
N ILE A 18 4.83 45.91 6.97
CA ILE A 18 4.34 44.58 7.41
C ILE A 18 3.86 43.77 6.19
N SER A 19 3.03 44.36 5.33
CA SER A 19 2.53 43.71 4.10
C SER A 19 3.67 43.28 3.17
N ASN A 20 4.72 44.10 3.04
CA ASN A 20 5.91 43.76 2.24
C ASN A 20 6.72 42.62 2.86
N MET A 21 6.85 42.56 4.19
CA MET A 21 7.49 41.43 4.89
C MET A 21 6.69 40.14 4.72
N ASP A 22 5.36 40.18 4.86
CA ASP A 22 4.49 39.02 4.69
C ASP A 22 4.58 38.47 3.25
N GLN A 23 4.58 39.33 2.24
CA GLN A 23 4.82 38.92 0.85
C GLN A 23 6.19 38.29 0.65
N HIS A 24 7.24 38.83 1.28
CA HIS A 24 8.58 38.28 1.20
C HIS A 24 8.68 36.88 1.82
N TYR A 25 8.11 36.66 3.01
CA TYR A 25 8.09 35.34 3.65
C TYR A 25 7.22 34.34 2.87
N MET A 26 6.07 34.76 2.35
CA MET A 26 5.23 33.90 1.51
C MET A 26 5.95 33.46 0.22
N SER A 27 6.78 34.33 -0.38
CA SER A 27 7.65 33.96 -1.49
C SER A 27 8.67 32.91 -1.08
N GLN A 28 9.44 33.14 -0.01
CA GLN A 28 10.44 32.18 0.48
C GLN A 28 9.84 30.80 0.79
N ILE A 29 8.64 30.77 1.40
CA ILE A 29 7.91 29.53 1.68
C ILE A 29 7.46 28.83 0.39
N SER A 30 7.09 29.59 -0.65
CA SER A 30 6.75 29.02 -1.97
C SER A 30 7.98 28.39 -2.64
N ASP A 31 9.11 29.09 -2.64
CA ASP A 31 10.36 28.63 -3.23
C ASP A 31 10.86 27.34 -2.54
N LEU A 32 10.83 27.32 -1.19
CA LEU A 32 11.16 26.13 -0.40
C LEU A 32 10.23 24.94 -0.69
N LYS A 33 8.92 25.17 -0.88
CA LYS A 33 7.97 24.12 -1.28
C LYS A 33 8.27 23.56 -2.67
N GLU A 34 8.68 24.41 -3.61
CA GLU A 34 9.07 23.96 -4.94
C GLU A 34 10.33 23.08 -4.88
N ASP A 35 11.35 23.49 -4.12
CA ASP A 35 12.59 22.73 -3.98
C ASP A 35 12.42 21.40 -3.23
N VAL A 36 11.60 21.36 -2.18
CA VAL A 36 11.20 20.10 -1.52
C VAL A 36 10.48 19.17 -2.51
N ASN A 37 9.59 19.71 -3.35
CA ASN A 37 8.90 18.92 -4.36
C ASN A 37 9.84 18.41 -5.48
N LYS A 38 10.85 19.20 -5.90
CA LYS A 38 11.92 18.75 -6.81
C LYS A 38 12.73 17.60 -6.21
N VAL A 39 13.11 17.69 -4.93
CA VAL A 39 13.82 16.60 -4.24
C VAL A 39 12.94 15.34 -4.17
N TYR A 40 11.67 15.48 -3.77
CA TYR A 40 10.75 14.35 -3.64
C TYR A 40 10.46 13.65 -4.98
N THR A 41 10.25 14.41 -6.06
CA THR A 41 10.04 13.87 -7.41
C THR A 41 11.29 13.19 -7.98
N ASN A 42 12.50 13.69 -7.69
CA ASN A 42 13.76 13.05 -8.06
C ASN A 42 14.01 11.73 -7.30
N VAL A 43 13.68 11.68 -6.01
CA VAL A 43 13.77 10.44 -5.20
C VAL A 43 12.78 9.37 -5.72
N ILE A 44 11.55 9.75 -6.07
CA ILE A 44 10.58 8.82 -6.66
C ILE A 44 11.04 8.35 -8.06
N SER A 45 11.57 9.26 -8.90
CA SER A 45 11.98 8.93 -10.26
C SER A 45 13.20 8.01 -10.31
N SER A 46 14.10 8.10 -9.33
CA SER A 46 15.25 7.21 -9.17
C SER A 46 14.92 5.85 -8.55
N ALA A 47 13.74 5.70 -7.93
CA ALA A 47 13.22 4.43 -7.40
C ALA A 47 12.57 3.52 -8.47
N ASN A 48 12.71 3.83 -9.77
CA ASN A 48 12.19 3.00 -10.87
C ASN A 48 12.91 1.64 -10.95
N LEU A 49 12.32 0.63 -10.31
CA LEU A 49 12.60 -0.79 -10.56
C LEU A 49 12.46 -1.10 -12.07
N PRO A 50 13.38 -1.86 -12.68
CA PRO A 50 13.36 -2.11 -14.12
C PRO A 50 12.12 -2.91 -14.52
N ALA A 51 11.29 -2.31 -15.38
CA ALA A 51 10.15 -2.99 -15.99
C ALA A 51 10.64 -4.18 -16.83
N ALA A 52 10.20 -5.39 -16.46
CA ALA A 52 10.55 -6.60 -17.20
C ALA A 52 9.95 -6.57 -18.62
N SER A 53 10.82 -6.43 -19.62
CA SER A 53 10.46 -6.49 -21.04
C SER A 53 9.72 -7.79 -21.37
N ARG A 54 8.42 -7.68 -21.61
CA ARG A 54 7.65 -8.72 -22.33
C ARG A 54 7.98 -8.63 -23.82
N GLN A 55 9.00 -9.37 -24.26
CA GLN A 55 9.08 -9.73 -25.67
C GLN A 55 8.12 -10.88 -25.95
N ASN A 56 7.17 -10.64 -26.86
CA ASN A 56 6.29 -11.67 -27.38
C ASN A 56 7.13 -12.65 -28.21
N ASN A 57 7.01 -13.95 -27.96
CA ASN A 57 7.45 -14.96 -28.91
C ASN A 57 6.24 -15.65 -29.52
N VAL A 58 6.12 -15.49 -30.83
CA VAL A 58 5.13 -16.17 -31.68
C VAL A 58 5.48 -17.65 -31.74
N TYR A 59 4.49 -18.52 -31.60
CA TYR A 59 4.61 -19.95 -31.91
C TYR A 59 4.22 -20.21 -33.38
N PRO A 60 5.17 -20.53 -34.27
CA PRO A 60 4.94 -21.58 -35.25
C PRO A 60 5.09 -22.95 -34.55
N GLY A 61 4.32 -23.95 -34.97
CA GLY A 61 4.45 -25.30 -34.42
C GLY A 61 5.67 -26.03 -34.99
N ASP A 62 5.89 -27.26 -34.52
CA ASP A 62 6.45 -28.25 -35.43
C ASP A 62 6.06 -29.69 -35.11
N GLN A 63 6.08 -30.51 -36.15
CA GLN A 63 5.86 -31.96 -36.10
C GLN A 63 7.17 -32.69 -35.82
N HIS A 64 7.08 -33.78 -35.04
CA HIS A 64 7.82 -35.04 -35.23
C HIS A 64 9.36 -35.11 -35.45
N GLN A 65 9.95 -36.04 -34.68
CA GLN A 65 11.07 -36.95 -35.02
C GLN A 65 12.53 -36.63 -34.61
N SER A 66 12.99 -37.45 -33.66
CA SER A 66 14.15 -38.37 -33.76
C SER A 66 15.58 -37.86 -34.06
N ALA A 67 16.40 -37.99 -33.00
CA ALA A 67 17.62 -38.83 -32.95
C ALA A 67 19.01 -38.26 -33.28
N MET A 68 19.97 -38.96 -32.65
CA MET A 68 21.43 -39.06 -32.89
C MET A 68 22.37 -38.07 -32.19
N SER A 69 23.52 -38.66 -31.82
CA SER A 69 24.55 -38.13 -30.94
C SER A 69 25.78 -37.68 -31.73
N THR A 70 26.60 -36.75 -31.21
CA THR A 70 28.00 -37.01 -30.79
C THR A 70 28.76 -35.73 -30.35
N SER A 71 29.79 -35.94 -29.52
CA SER A 71 30.95 -35.08 -29.15
C SER A 71 31.38 -33.98 -30.15
N SER A 72 32.05 -32.86 -29.81
CA SER A 72 32.51 -32.21 -28.54
C SER A 72 33.14 -30.83 -28.91
N ALA A 73 33.81 -29.97 -28.10
CA ALA A 73 34.31 -30.00 -26.72
C ALA A 73 34.53 -28.56 -26.17
N GLY A 74 34.69 -28.41 -24.83
CA GLY A 74 35.54 -27.40 -24.18
C GLY A 74 35.00 -25.97 -23.90
N LEU A 75 34.74 -25.65 -22.62
CA LEU A 75 35.55 -24.71 -21.80
C LEU A 75 34.98 -24.50 -20.37
N SER A 76 35.90 -24.32 -19.39
CA SER A 76 35.75 -23.93 -17.97
C SER A 76 34.69 -24.61 -17.07
N ASN A 77 35.19 -25.40 -16.11
CA ASN A 77 34.44 -26.00 -14.99
C ASN A 77 34.30 -25.03 -13.79
N GLY A 78 33.24 -25.18 -12.99
CA GLY A 78 33.05 -24.42 -11.74
C GLY A 78 31.66 -24.63 -11.13
N ASP A 79 30.76 -23.67 -11.33
CA ASP A 79 29.64 -23.44 -10.41
C ASP A 79 28.30 -24.12 -10.76
N HIS A 80 28.15 -24.68 -11.96
CA HIS A 80 26.87 -25.26 -12.40
C HIS A 80 26.56 -26.65 -11.80
N ALA A 81 27.58 -27.46 -11.49
CA ALA A 81 27.39 -28.83 -10.99
C ALA A 81 26.68 -28.87 -9.63
N VAL A 82 26.97 -27.92 -8.73
CA VAL A 82 26.38 -27.85 -7.39
C VAL A 82 24.89 -27.49 -7.45
N ARG A 83 24.49 -26.57 -8.33
CA ARG A 83 23.08 -26.17 -8.50
C ARG A 83 22.26 -27.24 -9.25
N ALA A 84 22.84 -27.94 -10.21
CA ALA A 84 22.19 -29.05 -10.91
C ALA A 84 21.82 -30.19 -9.94
N ASN A 85 22.78 -30.64 -9.12
CA ASN A 85 22.56 -31.68 -8.12
C ASN A 85 21.54 -31.29 -7.05
N ALA A 86 21.60 -30.06 -6.52
CA ALA A 86 20.63 -29.58 -5.53
C ALA A 86 19.19 -29.52 -6.07
N THR A 87 19.02 -29.21 -7.36
CA THR A 87 17.71 -29.13 -8.01
C THR A 87 17.15 -30.52 -8.31
N GLN A 88 17.98 -31.47 -8.75
CA GLN A 88 17.57 -32.87 -8.94
C GLN A 88 17.25 -33.56 -7.61
N MET A 89 18.04 -33.35 -6.55
CA MET A 89 17.73 -33.90 -5.21
C MET A 89 16.42 -33.35 -4.63
N LYS A 90 16.10 -32.06 -4.84
CA LYS A 90 14.78 -31.51 -4.45
C LYS A 90 13.62 -32.15 -5.22
N ARG A 91 13.79 -32.49 -6.50
CA ARG A 91 12.77 -33.23 -7.28
C ARG A 91 12.62 -34.66 -6.77
N ALA A 92 13.72 -35.39 -6.60
CA ALA A 92 13.72 -36.76 -6.09
C ALA A 92 13.08 -36.89 -4.69
N LEU A 93 13.32 -35.93 -3.78
CA LEU A 93 12.67 -35.87 -2.47
C LEU A 93 11.18 -35.49 -2.55
N SER A 94 10.80 -34.66 -3.52
CA SER A 94 9.39 -34.33 -3.78
C SER A 94 8.61 -35.48 -4.43
N GLU A 95 9.27 -36.37 -5.16
CA GLU A 95 8.65 -37.51 -5.84
C GLU A 95 8.60 -38.76 -4.94
N THR A 96 9.60 -38.96 -4.07
CA THR A 96 9.60 -40.06 -3.09
C THR A 96 8.73 -39.81 -1.84
N SER A 97 8.28 -38.58 -1.59
CA SER A 97 7.36 -38.27 -0.47
C SER A 97 5.89 -38.63 -0.73
N ASN A 98 5.55 -39.22 -1.89
CA ASN A 98 4.17 -39.55 -2.27
C ASN A 98 3.71 -40.98 -1.90
N CYS A 99 4.47 -41.71 -1.08
CA CYS A 99 4.11 -43.05 -0.59
C CYS A 99 3.88 -43.11 0.94
N ILE A 100 3.16 -42.14 1.50
CA ILE A 100 2.55 -42.25 2.84
C ILE A 100 1.03 -42.06 2.71
N ALA A 101 0.30 -42.90 3.46
CA ALA A 101 -1.14 -43.15 3.35
C ALA A 101 -2.05 -41.93 3.71
N PRO A 102 -3.37 -41.97 3.42
CA PRO A 102 -4.16 -40.76 3.20
C PRO A 102 -4.61 -40.05 4.48
N GLY A 103 -3.81 -39.09 4.94
CA GLY A 103 -4.27 -38.05 5.86
C GLY A 103 -5.22 -37.08 5.14
N GLY A 104 -6.52 -37.17 5.43
CA GLY A 104 -7.62 -36.47 4.73
C GLY A 104 -7.69 -34.95 4.90
N GLY A 105 -6.62 -34.23 4.58
CA GLY A 105 -6.62 -32.78 4.43
C GLY A 105 -7.51 -32.37 3.26
N ARG A 106 -8.80 -32.09 3.53
CA ARG A 106 -9.73 -31.53 2.54
C ARG A 106 -9.05 -30.34 1.87
N LYS A 107 -8.77 -30.46 0.56
CA LYS A 107 -8.39 -29.31 -0.29
C LYS A 107 -9.45 -28.25 -0.03
N LYS A 108 -9.08 -27.15 0.66
CA LYS A 108 -10.02 -26.06 0.96
C LYS A 108 -10.63 -25.67 -0.38
N ALA A 109 -11.95 -25.73 -0.48
CA ALA A 109 -12.64 -25.36 -1.71
C ALA A 109 -12.11 -23.99 -2.14
N LYS A 110 -11.72 -23.86 -3.42
CA LYS A 110 -11.23 -22.58 -3.94
C LYS A 110 -12.25 -21.50 -3.58
N GLY A 111 -11.78 -20.30 -3.24
CA GLY A 111 -12.67 -19.23 -2.75
C GLY A 111 -13.80 -18.87 -3.72
N GLU A 112 -13.62 -19.12 -5.02
CA GLU A 112 -14.64 -19.02 -6.07
C GLU A 112 -15.86 -19.95 -5.86
N MET A 113 -15.70 -21.09 -5.17
CA MET A 113 -16.74 -22.12 -4.97
C MET A 113 -17.51 -21.98 -3.63
N ASP A 114 -17.19 -20.97 -2.81
CA ASP A 114 -17.93 -20.69 -1.58
C ASP A 114 -19.24 -19.96 -1.93
N PRO A 115 -20.43 -20.53 -1.64
CA PRO A 115 -21.71 -19.89 -1.97
C PRO A 115 -21.85 -18.50 -1.33
N VAL A 116 -21.25 -18.28 -0.15
CA VAL A 116 -21.23 -16.97 0.50
C VAL A 116 -20.52 -15.92 -0.36
N ASN A 117 -19.46 -16.29 -1.08
CA ASN A 117 -18.75 -15.35 -1.95
C ASN A 117 -19.55 -15.04 -3.22
N HIS A 118 -20.36 -15.98 -3.73
CA HIS A 118 -21.31 -15.72 -4.82
C HIS A 118 -22.46 -14.79 -4.37
N ASP A 119 -23.01 -14.98 -3.17
CA ASP A 119 -24.03 -14.07 -2.61
C ASP A 119 -23.47 -12.66 -2.39
N ILE A 120 -22.26 -12.53 -1.83
CA ILE A 120 -21.55 -11.24 -1.70
C ILE A 120 -21.36 -10.58 -3.07
N TYR A 121 -20.96 -11.34 -4.09
CA TYR A 121 -20.80 -10.81 -5.45
C TYR A 121 -22.15 -10.30 -6.02
N ARG A 122 -23.22 -11.10 -5.93
CA ARG A 122 -24.56 -10.72 -6.40
C ARG A 122 -25.05 -9.45 -5.71
N LEU A 123 -25.08 -9.44 -4.37
CA LEU A 123 -25.58 -8.30 -3.59
C LEU A 123 -24.74 -7.02 -3.81
N ARG A 124 -23.45 -7.15 -4.13
CA ARG A 124 -22.62 -5.98 -4.47
C ARG A 124 -22.88 -5.45 -5.89
N GLN A 125 -23.23 -6.31 -6.85
CA GLN A 125 -23.74 -5.87 -8.17
C GLN A 125 -25.13 -5.22 -8.07
N GLU A 126 -25.93 -5.59 -7.06
CA GLU A 126 -27.17 -4.90 -6.67
C GLU A 126 -26.94 -3.58 -5.89
N ASN A 127 -25.72 -3.04 -5.90
CA ASN A 127 -25.31 -1.80 -5.22
C ASN A 127 -25.58 -1.78 -3.70
N LYS A 128 -25.50 -2.91 -2.98
CA LYS A 128 -25.53 -2.93 -1.50
C LYS A 128 -24.17 -2.58 -0.88
N HIS A 129 -24.19 -1.94 0.28
CA HIS A 129 -22.99 -1.65 1.08
C HIS A 129 -22.52 -2.89 1.85
N PHE A 130 -21.22 -2.99 2.15
CA PHE A 130 -20.63 -4.20 2.76
C PHE A 130 -21.20 -4.55 4.15
N HIS A 131 -21.68 -3.57 4.91
CA HIS A 131 -22.39 -3.79 6.18
C HIS A 131 -23.79 -4.38 5.94
N GLU A 132 -24.59 -3.79 5.05
CA GLU A 132 -25.91 -4.34 4.67
C GLU A 132 -25.79 -5.78 4.12
N ILE A 133 -24.75 -6.06 3.33
CA ILE A 133 -24.46 -7.41 2.81
C ILE A 133 -24.14 -8.38 3.97
N ALA A 134 -23.37 -7.95 4.97
CA ALA A 134 -23.10 -8.74 6.16
C ALA A 134 -24.40 -9.05 6.92
N ASP A 135 -25.27 -8.05 7.12
CA ASP A 135 -26.54 -8.20 7.83
C ASP A 135 -27.50 -9.13 7.07
N ILE A 136 -27.67 -8.95 5.76
CA ILE A 136 -28.50 -9.82 4.90
C ILE A 136 -28.03 -11.28 4.98
N ILE A 137 -26.71 -11.51 4.85
CA ILE A 137 -26.15 -12.86 4.91
C ILE A 137 -26.26 -13.44 6.32
N ASN A 138 -26.01 -12.65 7.36
CA ASN A 138 -26.15 -13.09 8.75
C ASN A 138 -27.60 -13.41 9.10
N ASN A 139 -28.59 -12.65 8.64
CA ASN A 139 -30.01 -12.95 8.84
C ASN A 139 -30.43 -14.28 8.18
N ALA A 140 -29.78 -14.67 7.07
CA ALA A 140 -29.99 -15.98 6.43
C ALA A 140 -29.24 -17.14 7.13
N ARG A 141 -28.33 -16.90 8.08
CA ARG A 141 -27.50 -17.94 8.72
C ARG A 141 -28.17 -18.74 9.84
N PRO A 142 -28.99 -18.16 10.75
CA PRO A 142 -29.73 -18.90 11.76
C PRO A 142 -30.60 -20.03 11.16
N ALA A 143 -31.30 -19.73 10.06
CA ALA A 143 -32.09 -20.71 9.30
C ALA A 143 -31.25 -21.89 8.74
N ASN A 144 -29.93 -21.73 8.66
CA ASN A 144 -28.96 -22.72 8.18
C ASN A 144 -28.07 -23.27 9.31
N GLY A 145 -28.36 -22.98 10.59
CA GLY A 145 -27.58 -23.46 11.75
C GLY A 145 -26.14 -22.92 11.82
N LYS A 146 -25.86 -21.76 11.23
CA LYS A 146 -24.50 -21.16 11.18
C LYS A 146 -24.38 -19.92 12.08
N PRO A 147 -23.21 -19.67 12.70
CA PRO A 147 -23.00 -18.50 13.55
C PRO A 147 -22.93 -17.18 12.75
N LEU A 148 -23.34 -16.08 13.38
CA LEU A 148 -23.48 -14.73 12.80
C LEU A 148 -22.14 -13.96 12.74
N ASP A 149 -21.06 -14.63 12.34
CA ASP A 149 -19.69 -14.11 12.44
C ASP A 149 -19.27 -13.16 11.29
N LEU A 150 -20.14 -12.89 10.33
CA LEU A 150 -19.74 -12.14 9.13
C LEU A 150 -19.80 -10.63 9.41
N THR A 151 -18.66 -9.96 9.52
CA THR A 151 -18.59 -8.50 9.64
C THR A 151 -18.46 -7.83 8.27
N GLY A 152 -18.83 -6.53 8.16
CA GLY A 152 -18.67 -5.76 6.91
C GLY A 152 -17.22 -5.78 6.38
N ASN A 153 -16.22 -5.73 7.26
CA ASN A 153 -14.80 -5.87 6.90
C ASN A 153 -14.48 -7.27 6.35
N ALA A 154 -15.07 -8.33 6.91
CA ALA A 154 -14.92 -9.69 6.39
C ALA A 154 -15.59 -9.85 5.01
N VAL A 155 -16.73 -9.20 4.77
CA VAL A 155 -17.39 -9.12 3.46
C VAL A 155 -16.49 -8.41 2.44
N TYR A 156 -15.98 -7.22 2.77
CA TYR A 156 -15.08 -6.46 1.90
C TYR A 156 -13.83 -7.26 1.50
N GLY A 157 -13.17 -7.86 2.48
CA GLY A 157 -11.99 -8.71 2.27
C GLY A 157 -12.29 -9.98 1.47
N ARG A 158 -13.52 -10.51 1.51
CA ARG A 158 -13.98 -11.61 0.64
C ARG A 158 -14.26 -11.13 -0.77
N TYR A 159 -14.96 -10.00 -0.93
CA TYR A 159 -15.28 -9.40 -2.22
C TYR A 159 -14.01 -9.10 -3.03
N LYS A 160 -13.06 -8.32 -2.49
CA LYS A 160 -11.82 -7.95 -3.22
C LYS A 160 -10.98 -9.14 -3.70
N ARG A 161 -11.04 -10.29 -3.02
CA ARG A 161 -10.27 -11.50 -3.37
C ARG A 161 -10.98 -12.44 -4.35
N ASN A 162 -12.32 -12.46 -4.35
CA ASN A 162 -13.08 -13.48 -5.08
C ASN A 162 -13.97 -12.90 -6.20
N ALA A 163 -14.31 -11.62 -6.17
CA ALA A 163 -15.26 -11.03 -7.13
C ALA A 163 -14.75 -11.08 -8.58
N THR A 164 -13.45 -10.86 -8.80
CA THR A 164 -12.80 -10.99 -10.11
C THR A 164 -12.79 -12.45 -10.60
N LEU A 165 -12.53 -13.40 -9.69
CA LEU A 165 -12.53 -14.84 -9.99
C LEU A 165 -13.94 -15.33 -10.33
N ILE A 166 -14.96 -14.88 -9.57
CA ILE A 166 -16.37 -15.22 -9.80
C ILE A 166 -16.88 -14.63 -11.12
N ALA A 167 -16.53 -13.37 -11.44
CA ALA A 167 -16.86 -12.77 -12.73
C ALA A 167 -16.23 -13.57 -13.89
N ALA A 168 -14.92 -13.86 -13.81
CA ALA A 168 -14.22 -14.66 -14.82
C ALA A 168 -14.81 -16.07 -14.98
N ALA A 169 -15.18 -16.75 -13.88
CA ALA A 169 -15.82 -18.06 -13.90
C ALA A 169 -17.22 -18.04 -14.53
N ARG A 170 -17.89 -16.89 -14.56
CA ARG A 170 -19.18 -16.68 -15.26
C ARG A 170 -19.02 -16.19 -16.71
N GLY A 171 -17.79 -15.92 -17.16
CA GLY A 171 -17.55 -15.24 -18.45
C GLY A 171 -17.93 -13.75 -18.45
N GLU A 172 -18.14 -13.16 -17.29
CA GLU A 172 -18.49 -11.75 -17.13
C GLU A 172 -17.22 -10.88 -17.06
N ILE A 173 -17.24 -9.72 -17.75
CA ILE A 173 -16.22 -8.68 -17.53
C ILE A 173 -16.47 -8.07 -16.14
N PHE A 174 -15.50 -8.19 -15.23
CA PHE A 174 -15.61 -7.61 -13.89
C PHE A 174 -15.82 -6.10 -13.94
N LYS A 175 -17.01 -5.65 -13.53
CA LYS A 175 -17.35 -4.24 -13.34
C LYS A 175 -17.31 -3.93 -11.84
N PRO A 176 -16.46 -3.00 -11.37
CA PRO A 176 -16.57 -2.44 -10.03
C PRO A 176 -17.96 -1.86 -9.82
N CYS A 177 -18.50 -2.00 -8.61
CA CYS A 177 -19.79 -1.42 -8.24
C CYS A 177 -19.71 0.12 -8.36
N GLN A 178 -20.81 0.78 -8.72
CA GLN A 178 -20.82 2.24 -8.88
C GLN A 178 -20.41 2.95 -7.57
N LEU A 179 -20.83 2.41 -6.43
CA LEU A 179 -20.40 2.85 -5.10
C LEU A 179 -18.88 2.74 -4.84
N ASP A 180 -18.14 1.90 -5.59
CA ASP A 180 -16.67 1.86 -5.52
C ASP A 180 -16.03 3.05 -6.28
N LYS A 181 -16.76 3.66 -7.24
CA LYS A 181 -16.34 4.87 -7.96
C LYS A 181 -16.69 6.13 -7.17
N ASP A 182 -17.90 6.16 -6.60
CA ASP A 182 -18.35 7.28 -5.76
C ASP A 182 -17.54 7.38 -4.46
N ALA A 183 -16.96 6.27 -3.97
CA ALA A 183 -16.00 6.27 -2.87
C ALA A 183 -14.69 7.02 -3.17
N GLY A 184 -14.39 7.31 -4.45
CA GLY A 184 -13.24 8.13 -4.85
C GLY A 184 -13.50 9.64 -4.80
N THR A 185 -14.76 10.08 -4.75
CA THR A 185 -15.16 11.50 -4.77
C THR A 185 -16.08 11.91 -3.62
N ASN A 186 -16.62 10.94 -2.88
CA ASN A 186 -17.32 11.12 -1.62
C ASN A 186 -16.78 10.13 -0.58
N LEU A 187 -15.54 10.37 -0.13
CA LEU A 187 -15.30 10.22 1.30
C LEU A 187 -16.28 11.17 2.00
N LYS A 188 -17.40 10.63 2.49
CA LYS A 188 -17.97 11.21 3.71
C LYS A 188 -16.85 11.15 4.72
N VAL A 189 -16.22 12.30 4.96
CA VAL A 189 -15.43 12.52 6.16
C VAL A 189 -16.31 12.00 7.27
N ILE A 190 -15.88 10.94 7.94
CA ILE A 190 -16.45 10.60 9.23
C ILE A 190 -15.93 11.72 10.12
N THR A 191 -16.67 12.82 10.15
CA THR A 191 -16.61 13.78 11.24
C THR A 191 -17.10 13.02 12.46
N GLN A 192 -16.18 12.26 13.05
CA GLN A 192 -16.14 12.19 14.49
C GLN A 192 -16.26 13.65 14.94
N PRO A 193 -17.20 13.98 15.85
CA PRO A 193 -17.29 15.34 16.35
C PRO A 193 -15.89 15.73 16.81
N VAL A 194 -15.35 16.83 16.25
CA VAL A 194 -14.03 17.33 16.64
C VAL A 194 -14.03 17.37 18.17
N PRO A 195 -13.09 16.67 18.84
CA PRO A 195 -13.12 16.54 20.29
C PRO A 195 -13.28 17.92 20.91
N ALA A 196 -14.40 18.17 21.57
CA ALA A 196 -14.79 19.51 22.00
C ALA A 196 -13.75 20.02 23.01
N GLY A 197 -12.89 20.94 22.57
CA GLY A 197 -11.73 21.39 23.34
C GLY A 197 -10.44 21.67 22.55
N PHE A 198 -10.46 21.67 21.21
CA PHE A 198 -9.42 22.28 20.38
C PHE A 198 -10.00 23.48 19.63
N ASP A 199 -9.34 24.64 19.71
CA ASP A 199 -9.60 25.80 18.85
C ASP A 199 -8.69 25.82 17.61
N ASP A 200 -8.98 26.72 16.65
CA ASP A 200 -8.20 26.86 15.39
C ASP A 200 -6.69 27.12 15.62
N LYS A 201 -6.29 27.62 16.79
CA LYS A 201 -4.91 27.91 17.15
C LYS A 201 -4.24 26.68 17.75
N GLU A 202 -4.95 25.92 18.57
CA GLU A 202 -4.51 24.63 19.11
C GLU A 202 -4.37 23.59 17.98
N ASP A 203 -5.26 23.59 16.99
CA ASP A 203 -5.13 22.75 15.79
C ASP A 203 -3.87 23.10 14.96
N ARG A 204 -3.52 24.39 14.85
CA ARG A 204 -2.24 24.80 14.22
C ARG A 204 -1.04 24.30 15.02
N PHE A 205 -1.05 24.49 16.34
CA PHE A 205 0.03 23.98 17.20
C PHE A 205 0.14 22.45 17.16
N LEU A 206 -0.96 21.72 17.01
CA LEU A 206 -0.95 20.26 16.84
C LEU A 206 -0.26 19.85 15.54
N VAL A 207 -0.54 20.54 14.42
CA VAL A 207 0.12 20.31 13.13
C VAL A 207 1.61 20.64 13.20
N GLU A 208 1.98 21.78 13.78
CA GLU A 208 3.38 22.20 13.98
C GLU A 208 4.15 21.20 14.86
N ALA A 209 3.56 20.78 16.00
CA ALA A 209 4.17 19.80 16.89
C ALA A 209 4.36 18.43 16.21
N TYR A 210 3.40 17.99 15.39
CA TYR A 210 3.52 16.75 14.61
C TYR A 210 4.62 16.85 13.54
N GLN A 211 4.69 17.96 12.80
CA GLN A 211 5.74 18.21 11.82
C GLN A 211 7.13 18.20 12.47
N TYR A 212 7.28 18.92 13.59
CA TYR A 212 8.53 18.91 14.37
C TYR A 212 8.95 17.50 14.79
N VAL A 213 8.01 16.67 15.29
CA VAL A 213 8.30 15.28 15.67
C VAL A 213 8.72 14.46 14.44
N MET A 214 8.04 14.60 13.30
CA MET A 214 8.40 13.89 12.07
C MET A 214 9.79 14.25 11.57
N GLU A 215 10.12 15.54 11.49
CA GLU A 215 11.44 16.04 11.07
C GLU A 215 12.56 15.59 12.02
N ASN A 216 12.29 15.58 13.33
CA ASN A 216 13.28 15.26 14.36
C ASN A 216 13.21 13.80 14.85
N THR A 217 12.40 12.93 14.24
CA THR A 217 12.16 11.55 14.72
C THR A 217 13.47 10.80 14.93
N TRP A 218 14.36 10.82 13.95
CA TRP A 218 15.62 10.06 14.02
C TRP A 218 16.65 10.68 14.98
N LEU A 219 16.61 12.00 15.17
CA LEU A 219 17.41 12.70 16.19
C LEU A 219 16.95 12.34 17.61
N LEU A 220 15.64 12.24 17.82
CA LEU A 220 15.06 11.79 19.09
C LEU A 220 15.35 10.31 19.35
N VAL A 221 15.30 9.47 18.31
CA VAL A 221 15.67 8.04 18.40
C VAL A 221 17.16 7.88 18.75
N SER A 222 18.06 8.57 18.06
CA SER A 222 19.50 8.42 18.31
C SER A 222 19.90 8.90 19.71
N LYS A 223 19.35 10.05 20.16
CA LYS A 223 19.52 10.53 21.53
C LYS A 223 19.00 9.53 22.57
N ARG A 224 17.84 8.93 22.34
CA ARG A 224 17.25 7.94 23.26
C ARG A 224 17.96 6.59 23.24
N LEU A 225 18.73 6.30 22.18
CA LEU A 225 19.70 5.19 22.16
C LEU A 225 20.95 5.54 22.99
N GLU A 226 21.53 6.75 22.82
CA GLU A 226 22.66 7.24 23.63
C GLU A 226 22.33 7.23 25.13
N GLU A 227 21.14 7.72 25.52
CA GLU A 227 20.62 7.66 26.89
C GLU A 227 20.53 6.23 27.47
N LYS A 228 20.33 5.21 26.62
CA LYS A 228 20.14 3.82 27.03
C LYS A 228 21.41 2.97 27.01
N ASN A 229 22.34 3.24 26.09
CA ASN A 229 23.53 2.41 25.88
C ASN A 229 24.86 3.16 26.07
N GLY A 230 24.83 4.47 26.32
CA GLY A 230 26.01 5.30 26.56
C GLY A 230 26.86 5.55 25.31
N LEU A 231 26.40 5.14 24.12
CA LEU A 231 27.12 5.31 22.86
C LEU A 231 26.39 6.33 21.99
N ARG A 232 27.14 7.20 21.34
CA ARG A 232 26.59 8.10 20.32
C ARG A 232 26.19 7.34 19.08
N HIS A 233 24.99 7.60 18.58
CA HIS A 233 24.49 7.09 17.31
C HIS A 233 24.17 8.27 16.41
N ASP A 234 24.50 8.17 15.13
CA ASP A 234 24.07 9.15 14.15
C ASP A 234 22.58 8.94 13.79
N PRO A 235 21.77 10.02 13.66
CA PRO A 235 20.36 9.90 13.26
C PRO A 235 20.15 9.18 11.92
N VAL A 236 21.00 9.43 10.93
CA VAL A 236 20.88 8.85 9.57
C VAL A 236 21.23 7.36 9.61
N ASP A 237 22.25 6.97 10.37
CA ASP A 237 22.57 5.55 10.59
C ASP A 237 21.44 4.81 11.32
N CYS A 238 20.77 5.46 12.29
CA CYS A 238 19.60 4.90 12.96
C CYS A 238 18.45 4.65 11.96
N ALA A 239 18.15 5.64 11.10
CA ALA A 239 17.11 5.55 10.09
C ALA A 239 17.39 4.43 9.07
N ASN A 240 18.60 4.43 8.51
CA ASN A 240 19.07 3.41 7.57
C ASN A 240 19.02 2.03 8.21
N ARG A 241 19.52 1.87 9.43
CA ARG A 241 19.52 0.57 10.12
C ARG A 241 18.11 0.04 10.36
N PHE A 242 17.17 0.91 10.75
CA PHE A 242 15.77 0.52 10.97
C PHE A 242 15.10 0.05 9.67
N ALA A 243 15.41 0.66 8.52
CA ALA A 243 14.88 0.23 7.22
C ALA A 243 15.34 -1.17 6.75
N TYR A 244 16.34 -1.77 7.42
CA TYR A 244 16.84 -3.13 7.17
C TYR A 244 16.41 -4.17 8.23
N LEU A 245 15.56 -3.82 9.19
CA LEU A 245 15.03 -4.73 10.23
C LEU A 245 13.66 -5.31 9.85
#